data_AF-A0AAU1C2R2-F1
#
_entry.id   AF-A0AAU1C2R2-F1
#
_cell.length_a   1.000
_cell.length_b   1.000
_cell.length_c   1.000
_cell.angle_alpha   90.00
_cell.angle_beta   90.00
_cell.angle_gamma   90.00
#
_symmetry.space_group_name_H-M   'P 1'
#
loop_
_entity.id
_entity.type
_entity.pdbx_description
1 polymer ?
#
loop_
_entity_poly.entity_id
_entity_poly.type
_entity_poly.pdbx_seq_one_letter_code
_entity_poly.pdbx_strand_id
1 'polypeptide(L)'
;MFALPLGDDAQLRPLEPWQAREFLEHMDRARPHVDPWIPWATFSTDLATAEATLQRYADRQAEDSRRIYGIWLDGTLVGGVMFTSFDTASGVCEIGCWLEEKGAGRGLVTRACRVLIDWAFTERAMSRVEWWVAAGNTRSIEAARRLGMTCEGVLRGRYPYRGTRQDSEIWAVLAEEWPPTEGPTPDVKAELDQLMHTFLGAFTNTGGGRPNVGIVREVFIPQGMIISNVGGEPVIHDLDSFVAPREKILNDGTLTEFSEWEVAERTEIFGSIAHRFSRYRKSGCLNGEWFEGSGHKTTQFVRTPAGWRMSSLSWDDE
;
A
#
# COMPACT_ATOMS: atom_id res chain seq x y z
N MET A 1 -7.55 -11.66 10.08
CA MET A 1 -7.84 -11.58 8.64
C MET A 1 -6.97 -10.48 8.06
N PHE A 2 -6.32 -10.74 6.92
CA PHE A 2 -5.48 -9.75 6.25
C PHE A 2 -6.36 -8.91 5.30
N ALA A 3 -6.20 -7.60 5.33
CA ALA A 3 -6.83 -6.66 4.41
C ALA A 3 -5.76 -5.72 3.88
N LEU A 4 -5.76 -5.48 2.57
CA LEU A 4 -4.86 -4.52 1.95
C LEU A 4 -5.61 -3.22 1.67
N PRO A 5 -5.12 -2.06 2.12
CA PRO A 5 -5.75 -0.78 1.81
C PRO A 5 -5.61 -0.50 0.32
N LEU A 6 -6.72 -0.10 -0.30
CA LEU A 6 -6.71 0.45 -1.66
C LEU A 6 -6.74 1.98 -1.64
N GLY A 7 -6.94 2.61 -0.48
CA GLY A 7 -7.17 4.06 -0.35
C GLY A 7 -8.65 4.42 -0.40
N ASP A 8 -9.02 5.64 -0.01
CA ASP A 8 -10.41 6.14 0.01
C ASP A 8 -11.38 5.21 0.76
N ASP A 9 -10.97 4.72 1.93
CA ASP A 9 -11.70 3.74 2.76
C ASP A 9 -12.02 2.41 2.06
N ALA A 10 -11.35 2.15 0.93
CA ALA A 10 -11.47 0.90 0.22
C ALA A 10 -10.38 -0.11 0.63
N GLN A 11 -10.75 -1.39 0.62
CA GLN A 11 -9.90 -2.50 1.02
C GLN A 11 -10.07 -3.70 0.09
N LEU A 12 -8.96 -4.36 -0.21
CA LEU A 12 -8.92 -5.66 -0.89
C LEU A 12 -8.79 -6.76 0.17
N ARG A 13 -9.67 -7.78 0.11
CA ARG A 13 -9.63 -8.92 1.02
C ARG A 13 -9.93 -10.23 0.28
N PRO A 14 -9.47 -11.39 0.77
CA PRO A 14 -9.96 -12.69 0.28
C PRO A 14 -11.50 -12.73 0.32
N LEU A 15 -12.11 -13.31 -0.71
CA LEU A 15 -13.55 -13.53 -0.75
C LEU A 15 -13.82 -15.01 -0.53
N GLU A 16 -14.30 -15.35 0.67
CA GLU A 16 -14.37 -16.72 1.20
C GLU A 16 -15.81 -17.26 1.22
N PRO A 17 -16.00 -18.60 1.27
CA PRO A 17 -17.34 -19.21 1.20
C PRO A 17 -18.34 -18.71 2.23
N TRP A 18 -17.90 -18.39 3.47
CA TRP A 18 -18.79 -17.87 4.51
C TRP A 18 -19.38 -16.49 4.19
N GLN A 19 -18.81 -15.77 3.21
CA GLN A 19 -19.28 -14.48 2.72
C GLN A 19 -20.32 -14.62 1.59
N ALA A 20 -20.79 -15.83 1.27
CA ALA A 20 -21.70 -16.10 0.16
C ALA A 20 -22.96 -15.22 0.16
N ARG A 21 -23.51 -14.87 1.34
CA ARG A 21 -24.67 -13.98 1.43
C ARG A 21 -24.35 -12.56 0.98
N GLU A 22 -23.26 -11.98 1.50
CA GLU A 22 -22.80 -10.65 1.08
C GLU A 22 -22.44 -10.64 -0.42
N PHE A 23 -21.80 -11.70 -0.89
CA PHE A 23 -21.47 -11.87 -2.30
C PHE A 23 -22.73 -11.91 -3.18
N LEU A 24 -23.77 -12.66 -2.79
CA LEU A 24 -25.04 -12.70 -3.52
C LEU A 24 -25.72 -11.32 -3.56
N GLU A 25 -25.81 -10.63 -2.43
CA GLU A 25 -26.38 -9.29 -2.35
C GLU A 25 -25.64 -8.30 -3.27
N HIS A 26 -24.31 -8.42 -3.34
CA HIS A 26 -23.50 -7.66 -4.28
C HIS A 26 -23.75 -8.08 -5.74
N MET A 27 -23.86 -9.37 -6.04
CA MET A 27 -24.17 -9.87 -7.39
C MET A 27 -25.50 -9.32 -7.90
N ASP A 28 -26.52 -9.19 -7.05
CA ASP A 28 -27.80 -8.62 -7.46
C ASP A 28 -27.70 -7.13 -7.80
N ARG A 29 -26.87 -6.37 -7.08
CA ARG A 29 -26.59 -4.95 -7.42
C ARG A 29 -25.73 -4.81 -8.69
N ALA A 30 -24.75 -5.70 -8.88
CA ALA A 30 -23.81 -5.65 -9.99
C ALA A 30 -24.39 -6.20 -11.30
N ARG A 31 -25.42 -7.06 -11.23
CA ARG A 31 -26.00 -7.80 -12.35
C ARG A 31 -26.21 -6.96 -13.63
N PRO A 32 -26.85 -5.77 -13.58
CA PRO A 32 -27.09 -4.98 -14.79
C PRO A 32 -25.81 -4.55 -15.52
N HIS A 33 -24.69 -4.43 -14.80
CA HIS A 33 -23.42 -3.93 -15.31
C HIS A 33 -22.46 -5.05 -15.72
N VAL A 34 -22.59 -6.24 -15.11
CA VAL A 34 -21.70 -7.38 -15.31
C VAL A 34 -22.23 -8.35 -16.37
N ASP A 35 -23.52 -8.72 -16.29
CA ASP A 35 -24.14 -9.69 -17.19
C ASP A 35 -24.22 -9.26 -18.68
N PRO A 36 -24.00 -8.00 -19.12
CA PRO A 36 -23.87 -7.75 -20.56
C PRO A 36 -22.60 -8.35 -21.18
N TRP A 37 -21.57 -8.59 -20.37
CA TRP A 37 -20.21 -8.84 -20.87
C TRP A 37 -19.65 -10.22 -20.51
N ILE A 38 -19.98 -10.72 -19.32
CA ILE A 38 -19.50 -12.00 -18.82
C ILE A 38 -20.63 -12.70 -18.04
N PRO A 39 -20.74 -14.04 -18.08
CA PRO A 39 -21.75 -14.79 -17.32
C PRO A 39 -21.53 -14.78 -15.79
N TRP A 40 -20.69 -13.88 -15.29
CA TRP A 40 -20.19 -13.92 -13.92
C TRP A 40 -21.31 -13.84 -12.88
N ALA A 41 -22.24 -12.89 -13.02
CA ALA A 41 -23.40 -12.82 -12.13
C ALA A 41 -24.45 -13.90 -12.47
N THR A 42 -24.46 -14.44 -13.68
CA THR A 42 -25.33 -15.56 -14.08
C THR A 42 -25.01 -16.86 -13.30
N PHE A 43 -23.78 -17.03 -12.80
CA PHE A 43 -23.39 -18.19 -11.98
C PHE A 43 -23.79 -18.09 -10.50
N SER A 44 -24.35 -16.96 -10.06
CA SER A 44 -24.73 -16.74 -8.65
C SER A 44 -26.09 -16.02 -8.61
N THR A 45 -27.15 -16.83 -8.52
CA THR A 45 -28.55 -16.37 -8.58
C THR A 45 -29.32 -16.64 -7.29
N ASP A 46 -28.76 -17.48 -6.43
CA ASP A 46 -29.26 -17.78 -5.10
C ASP A 46 -28.06 -18.07 -4.15
N LEU A 47 -28.36 -18.29 -2.87
CA LEU A 47 -27.32 -18.48 -1.87
C LEU A 47 -26.50 -19.76 -2.13
N ALA A 48 -27.14 -20.83 -2.60
CA ALA A 48 -26.47 -22.10 -2.86
C ALA A 48 -25.46 -21.98 -4.01
N THR A 49 -25.83 -21.29 -5.09
CA THR A 49 -24.97 -21.04 -6.25
C THR A 49 -23.86 -20.04 -5.94
N ALA A 50 -24.13 -19.04 -5.09
CA ALA A 50 -23.12 -18.13 -4.56
C ALA A 50 -22.07 -18.86 -3.70
N GLU A 51 -22.53 -19.69 -2.76
CA GLU A 51 -21.66 -20.52 -1.92
C GLU A 51 -20.83 -21.50 -2.75
N ALA A 52 -21.46 -22.21 -3.70
CA ALA A 52 -20.75 -23.10 -4.61
C ALA A 52 -19.70 -22.38 -5.47
N THR A 53 -19.97 -21.14 -5.87
CA THR A 53 -19.01 -20.31 -6.62
C THR A 53 -17.79 -19.97 -5.79
N LEU A 54 -17.99 -19.49 -4.56
CA LEU A 54 -16.88 -19.15 -3.67
C LEU A 54 -16.12 -20.40 -3.20
N GLN A 55 -16.82 -21.50 -2.91
CA GLN A 55 -16.18 -22.77 -2.56
C GLN A 55 -15.29 -23.27 -3.69
N ARG A 56 -15.76 -23.21 -4.95
CA ARG A 56 -14.92 -23.57 -6.10
C ARG A 56 -13.65 -22.74 -6.18
N TYR A 57 -13.68 -21.44 -5.86
CA TYR A 57 -12.46 -20.64 -5.83
C TYR A 57 -11.57 -20.96 -4.64
N ALA A 58 -12.14 -21.28 -3.48
CA ALA A 58 -11.37 -21.74 -2.32
C ALA A 58 -10.62 -23.04 -2.63
N ASP A 59 -11.29 -24.01 -3.26
CA ASP A 59 -10.68 -25.27 -3.68
C ASP A 59 -9.58 -25.03 -4.72
N ARG A 60 -9.85 -24.20 -5.74
CA ARG A 60 -8.85 -23.86 -6.78
C ARG A 60 -7.67 -23.06 -6.24
N GLN A 61 -7.87 -22.29 -5.17
CA GLN A 61 -6.79 -21.58 -4.48
C GLN A 61 -5.91 -22.55 -3.71
N ALA A 62 -6.49 -23.58 -3.08
CA ALA A 62 -5.74 -24.66 -2.44
C ALA A 62 -4.93 -25.47 -3.47
N GLU A 63 -5.43 -25.59 -4.71
CA GLU A 63 -4.73 -26.18 -5.85
C GLU A 63 -3.72 -25.22 -6.54
N ASP A 64 -3.52 -24.00 -6.01
CA ASP A 64 -2.64 -22.97 -6.58
C ASP A 64 -3.02 -22.50 -8.00
N SER A 65 -4.27 -22.72 -8.44
CA SER A 65 -4.67 -22.55 -9.85
C SER A 65 -5.59 -21.37 -10.14
N ARG A 66 -6.37 -20.88 -9.15
CA ARG A 66 -7.27 -19.71 -9.27
C ARG A 66 -7.48 -19.08 -7.90
N ARG A 67 -7.80 -17.79 -7.85
CA ARG A 67 -8.05 -17.06 -6.59
C ARG A 67 -9.07 -15.95 -6.81
N ILE A 68 -9.84 -15.61 -5.79
CA ILE A 68 -10.83 -14.53 -5.83
C ILE A 68 -10.69 -13.60 -4.63
N TYR A 69 -10.80 -12.30 -4.88
CA TYR A 69 -10.70 -11.25 -3.88
C TYR A 69 -11.84 -10.27 -4.05
N GLY A 70 -12.39 -9.80 -2.94
CA GLY A 70 -13.42 -8.76 -2.92
C GLY A 70 -12.82 -7.38 -2.67
N ILE A 71 -13.48 -6.37 -3.23
CA ILE A 71 -13.21 -4.95 -2.98
C ILE A 71 -14.33 -4.42 -2.10
N TRP A 72 -14.00 -4.07 -0.86
CA TRP A 72 -14.90 -3.37 0.06
C TRP A 72 -14.65 -1.87 -0.02
N LEU A 73 -15.72 -1.08 -0.09
CA LEU A 73 -15.71 0.38 0.03
C LEU A 73 -16.67 0.76 1.14
N ASP A 74 -16.20 1.50 2.14
CA ASP A 74 -16.99 1.87 3.33
C ASP A 74 -17.64 0.64 4.00
N GLY A 75 -16.89 -0.46 4.06
CA GLY A 75 -17.37 -1.74 4.62
C GLY A 75 -18.38 -2.51 3.76
N THR A 76 -18.72 -2.04 2.56
CA THR A 76 -19.64 -2.73 1.63
C THR A 76 -18.87 -3.39 0.49
N LEU A 77 -19.10 -4.67 0.19
CA LEU A 77 -18.57 -5.30 -1.03
C LEU A 77 -19.14 -4.64 -2.30
N VAL A 78 -18.27 -4.06 -3.11
CA VAL A 78 -18.64 -3.31 -4.35
C VAL A 78 -18.07 -3.93 -5.63
N GLY A 79 -17.27 -4.98 -5.54
CA GLY A 79 -16.68 -5.64 -6.69
C GLY A 79 -15.61 -6.63 -6.29
N GLY A 80 -14.77 -7.00 -7.25
CA GLY A 80 -13.63 -7.84 -6.96
C GLY A 80 -12.71 -8.06 -8.15
N VAL A 81 -11.60 -8.71 -7.86
CA VAL A 81 -10.58 -9.12 -8.81
C VAL A 81 -10.22 -10.58 -8.55
N MET A 82 -9.74 -11.27 -9.56
CA MET A 82 -9.44 -12.70 -9.46
C MET A 82 -8.31 -13.09 -10.39
N PHE A 83 -7.62 -14.16 -10.04
CA PHE A 83 -6.92 -14.96 -11.03
C PHE A 83 -7.90 -16.01 -11.58
N THR A 84 -8.29 -15.88 -12.84
CA THR A 84 -9.16 -16.85 -13.54
C THR A 84 -8.37 -18.09 -13.98
N SER A 85 -7.06 -17.94 -14.15
CA SER A 85 -6.07 -18.99 -14.29
C SER A 85 -4.75 -18.56 -13.66
N PHE A 86 -4.01 -19.52 -13.12
CA PHE A 86 -2.71 -19.32 -12.52
C PHE A 86 -1.88 -20.59 -12.77
N ASP A 87 -1.03 -20.57 -13.80
CA ASP A 87 -0.23 -21.71 -14.21
C ASP A 87 1.25 -21.43 -13.96
N THR A 88 1.73 -21.90 -12.82
CA THR A 88 3.13 -21.74 -12.40
C THR A 88 4.11 -22.51 -13.27
N ALA A 89 3.67 -23.55 -13.98
CA ALA A 89 4.54 -24.34 -14.83
C ALA A 89 4.89 -23.59 -16.13
N SER A 90 3.93 -22.87 -16.71
CA SER A 90 4.17 -21.99 -17.86
C SER A 90 4.59 -20.57 -17.47
N GLY A 91 4.36 -20.16 -16.22
CA GLY A 91 4.63 -18.80 -15.74
C GLY A 91 3.58 -17.79 -16.23
N VAL A 92 2.38 -18.26 -16.59
CA VAL A 92 1.29 -17.43 -17.12
C VAL A 92 0.09 -17.44 -16.17
N CYS A 93 -0.48 -16.27 -15.92
CA CYS A 93 -1.76 -16.15 -15.22
C CYS A 93 -2.68 -15.17 -15.93
N GLU A 94 -3.98 -15.26 -15.65
CA GLU A 94 -5.00 -14.37 -16.19
C GLU A 94 -5.72 -13.67 -15.05
N ILE A 95 -5.87 -12.35 -15.16
CA ILE A 95 -6.64 -11.55 -14.21
C ILE A 95 -8.01 -11.19 -14.80
N GLY A 96 -9.04 -11.33 -13.96
CA GLY A 96 -10.38 -10.84 -14.23
C GLY A 96 -10.84 -9.87 -13.15
N CYS A 97 -11.85 -9.06 -13.47
CA CYS A 97 -12.48 -8.15 -12.51
C CYS A 97 -13.98 -8.01 -12.76
N TRP A 98 -14.69 -7.55 -11.73
CA TRP A 98 -16.05 -7.08 -11.83
C TRP A 98 -16.28 -5.94 -10.82
N LEU A 99 -17.26 -5.07 -11.08
CA LEU A 99 -17.54 -3.91 -10.26
C LEU A 99 -19.00 -3.49 -10.42
N GLU A 100 -19.65 -3.09 -9.33
CA GLU A 100 -20.95 -2.43 -9.38
C GLU A 100 -20.78 -0.91 -9.64
N GLU A 101 -21.85 -0.24 -10.04
CA GLU A 101 -21.81 1.19 -10.40
C GLU A 101 -21.32 2.10 -9.25
N LYS A 102 -21.63 1.77 -7.98
CA LYS A 102 -21.16 2.51 -6.80
C LYS A 102 -19.63 2.57 -6.68
N GLY A 103 -18.95 1.53 -7.15
CA GLY A 103 -17.49 1.44 -7.17
C GLY A 103 -16.85 2.11 -8.40
N ALA A 104 -17.62 2.43 -9.44
CA ALA A 104 -17.10 2.97 -10.69
C ALA A 104 -16.51 4.37 -10.52
N GLY A 105 -15.58 4.74 -11.41
CA GLY A 105 -14.93 6.07 -11.41
C GLY A 105 -13.88 6.31 -10.31
N ARG A 106 -13.65 5.34 -9.41
CA ARG A 106 -12.73 5.45 -8.26
C ARG A 106 -11.38 4.77 -8.44
N GLY A 107 -11.11 4.22 -9.64
CA GLY A 107 -9.86 3.48 -9.92
C GLY A 107 -9.68 2.18 -9.11
N LEU A 108 -10.72 1.68 -8.42
CA LEU A 108 -10.63 0.54 -7.51
C LEU A 108 -10.10 -0.74 -8.17
N VAL A 109 -10.65 -1.09 -9.35
CA VAL A 109 -10.21 -2.24 -10.13
C VAL A 109 -8.73 -2.12 -10.49
N THR A 110 -8.30 -0.97 -11.02
CA THR A 110 -6.90 -0.76 -11.40
C THR A 110 -5.98 -0.90 -10.18
N ARG A 111 -6.31 -0.29 -9.04
CA ARG A 111 -5.51 -0.42 -7.80
C ARG A 111 -5.44 -1.87 -7.31
N ALA A 112 -6.57 -2.57 -7.30
CA ALA A 112 -6.64 -3.97 -6.87
C ALA A 112 -5.89 -4.92 -7.82
N CYS A 113 -6.02 -4.73 -9.14
CA CYS A 113 -5.30 -5.51 -10.13
C CYS A 113 -3.78 -5.26 -10.05
N ARG A 114 -3.32 -4.03 -9.81
CA ARG A 114 -1.87 -3.77 -9.59
C ARG A 114 -1.32 -4.62 -8.46
N VAL A 115 -2.01 -4.66 -7.30
CA VAL A 115 -1.60 -5.51 -6.17
C VAL A 115 -1.45 -6.99 -6.57
N LEU A 116 -2.38 -7.52 -7.35
CA LEU A 116 -2.30 -8.90 -7.85
C LEU A 116 -1.15 -9.10 -8.84
N ILE A 117 -0.96 -8.18 -9.78
CA ILE A 117 0.10 -8.26 -10.80
C ILE A 117 1.48 -8.14 -10.14
N ASP A 118 1.64 -7.19 -9.22
CA ASP A 118 2.85 -7.03 -8.41
C ASP A 118 3.19 -8.35 -7.73
N TRP A 119 2.26 -8.93 -6.98
CA TRP A 119 2.45 -10.22 -6.31
C TRP A 119 2.77 -11.36 -7.29
N ALA A 120 2.11 -11.41 -8.45
CA ALA A 120 2.37 -12.43 -9.46
C ALA A 120 3.81 -12.35 -9.98
N PHE A 121 4.33 -11.15 -10.24
CA PHE A 121 5.68 -10.96 -10.75
C PHE A 121 6.76 -11.05 -9.67
N THR A 122 6.55 -10.43 -8.50
CA THR A 122 7.59 -10.34 -7.46
C THR A 122 7.66 -11.60 -6.59
N GLU A 123 6.52 -12.04 -6.05
CA GLU A 123 6.49 -13.15 -5.09
C GLU A 123 6.38 -14.51 -5.78
N ARG A 124 5.69 -14.54 -6.92
CA ARG A 124 5.41 -15.78 -7.66
C ARG A 124 6.28 -15.99 -8.88
N ALA A 125 7.11 -15.01 -9.23
CA ALA A 125 8.02 -15.05 -10.38
C ALA A 125 7.32 -15.46 -11.69
N MET A 126 6.05 -15.07 -11.85
CA MET A 126 5.33 -15.27 -13.10
C MET A 126 6.00 -14.43 -14.19
N SER A 127 5.95 -14.90 -15.43
CA SER A 127 6.54 -14.18 -16.56
C SER A 127 5.53 -13.30 -17.28
N ARG A 128 4.24 -13.62 -17.15
CA ARG A 128 3.18 -12.98 -17.95
C ARG A 128 1.84 -12.96 -17.21
N VAL A 129 1.15 -11.83 -17.33
CA VAL A 129 -0.25 -11.68 -16.90
C VAL A 129 -1.11 -11.32 -18.10
N GLU A 130 -2.20 -12.05 -18.29
CA GLU A 130 -3.16 -11.86 -19.36
C GLU A 130 -4.47 -11.25 -18.86
N TRP A 131 -5.21 -10.64 -19.77
CA TRP A 131 -6.54 -10.09 -19.58
C TRP A 131 -7.38 -10.34 -20.82
N TRP A 132 -8.42 -11.17 -20.67
CA TRP A 132 -9.29 -11.55 -21.77
C TRP A 132 -10.62 -10.82 -21.64
N VAL A 133 -11.02 -10.11 -22.69
CA VAL A 133 -12.17 -9.20 -22.63
C VAL A 133 -13.00 -9.28 -23.90
N ALA A 134 -14.33 -9.25 -23.78
CA ALA A 134 -15.20 -9.11 -24.95
C ALA A 134 -14.91 -7.78 -25.67
N ALA A 135 -14.74 -7.78 -26.99
CA ALA A 135 -14.30 -6.59 -27.74
C ALA A 135 -15.24 -5.38 -27.62
N GLY A 136 -16.51 -5.59 -27.26
CA GLY A 136 -17.45 -4.50 -26.98
C GLY A 136 -17.33 -3.89 -25.57
N ASN A 137 -16.62 -4.53 -24.65
CA ASN A 137 -16.54 -4.10 -23.24
C ASN A 137 -15.47 -3.02 -23.06
N THR A 138 -15.80 -1.80 -23.48
CA THR A 138 -14.89 -0.64 -23.40
C THR A 138 -14.40 -0.38 -21.98
N ARG A 139 -15.24 -0.57 -20.94
CA ARG A 139 -14.84 -0.33 -19.54
C ARG A 139 -13.70 -1.26 -19.11
N SER A 140 -13.78 -2.54 -19.48
CA SER A 140 -12.74 -3.54 -19.15
C SER A 140 -11.49 -3.37 -20.02
N ILE A 141 -11.64 -3.03 -21.30
CA ILE A 141 -10.51 -2.67 -22.18
C ILE A 141 -9.73 -1.46 -21.61
N GLU A 142 -10.43 -0.43 -21.15
CA GLU A 142 -9.81 0.73 -20.51
C GLU A 142 -9.15 0.39 -19.17
N ALA A 143 -9.57 -0.67 -18.48
CA ALA A 143 -8.87 -1.16 -17.28
C ALA A 143 -7.52 -1.80 -17.67
N ALA A 144 -7.51 -2.67 -18.68
CA ALA A 144 -6.28 -3.26 -19.21
C ALA A 144 -5.28 -2.19 -19.69
N ARG A 145 -5.76 -1.17 -20.44
CA ARG A 145 -4.92 -0.04 -20.87
C ARG A 145 -4.29 0.73 -19.70
N ARG A 146 -5.06 1.02 -18.64
CA ARG A 146 -4.55 1.71 -17.45
C ARG A 146 -3.53 0.88 -16.67
N LEU A 147 -3.58 -0.44 -16.80
CA LEU A 147 -2.59 -1.36 -16.27
C LEU A 147 -1.35 -1.47 -17.18
N GLY A 148 -1.25 -0.68 -18.26
CA GLY A 148 -0.10 -0.74 -19.17
C GLY A 148 -0.03 -2.02 -20.00
N MET A 149 -1.13 -2.78 -20.08
CA MET A 149 -1.18 -3.98 -20.92
C MET A 149 -1.23 -3.61 -22.41
N THR A 150 -0.64 -4.47 -23.23
CA THR A 150 -0.65 -4.39 -24.69
C THR A 150 -1.71 -5.32 -25.26
N CYS A 151 -2.48 -4.84 -26.24
CA CYS A 151 -3.40 -5.69 -27.01
C CYS A 151 -2.59 -6.52 -28.00
N GLU A 152 -2.64 -7.84 -27.89
CA GLU A 152 -1.88 -8.75 -28.74
C GLU A 152 -2.72 -9.38 -29.85
N GLY A 153 -4.05 -9.31 -29.75
CA GLY A 153 -4.92 -9.79 -30.82
C GLY A 153 -6.39 -9.85 -30.48
N VAL A 154 -7.18 -10.17 -31.51
CA VAL A 154 -8.63 -10.36 -31.44
C VAL A 154 -9.00 -11.75 -31.94
N LEU A 155 -9.63 -12.54 -31.08
CA LEU A 155 -10.19 -13.84 -31.41
C LEU A 155 -11.65 -13.66 -31.87
N ARG A 156 -11.86 -13.71 -33.19
CA ARG A 156 -13.19 -13.54 -33.80
C ARG A 156 -14.15 -14.66 -33.42
N GLY A 157 -15.34 -14.30 -32.97
CA GLY A 157 -16.39 -15.22 -32.57
C GLY A 157 -15.92 -16.24 -31.55
N ARG A 158 -15.07 -15.87 -30.58
CA ARG A 158 -14.52 -16.82 -29.59
C ARG A 158 -15.56 -17.33 -28.61
N TYR A 159 -16.40 -16.46 -28.09
CA TYR A 159 -17.20 -16.76 -26.90
C TYR A 159 -18.72 -16.71 -27.20
N PRO A 160 -19.46 -17.82 -27.04
CA PRO A 160 -20.91 -17.80 -27.17
C PRO A 160 -21.55 -17.13 -25.95
N TYR A 161 -22.25 -16.03 -26.17
CA TYR A 161 -22.96 -15.30 -25.11
C TYR A 161 -24.29 -14.73 -25.60
N ARG A 162 -25.36 -14.96 -24.83
CA ARG A 162 -26.74 -14.50 -25.13
C ARG A 162 -27.19 -14.78 -26.57
N GLY A 163 -26.91 -15.98 -27.08
CA GLY A 163 -27.32 -16.42 -28.42
C GLY A 163 -26.47 -15.85 -29.57
N THR A 164 -25.41 -15.09 -29.28
CA THR A 164 -24.46 -14.58 -30.28
C THR A 164 -23.04 -15.05 -29.96
N ARG A 165 -22.13 -15.02 -30.93
CA ARG A 165 -20.69 -15.23 -30.65
C ARG A 165 -20.01 -13.87 -30.62
N GLN A 166 -19.34 -13.58 -29.51
CA GLN A 166 -18.60 -12.35 -29.30
C GLN A 166 -17.12 -12.54 -29.62
N ASP A 167 -16.53 -11.51 -30.21
CA ASP A 167 -15.08 -11.38 -30.36
C ASP A 167 -14.45 -11.14 -28.98
N SER A 168 -13.23 -11.66 -28.76
CA SER A 168 -12.47 -11.42 -27.54
C SER A 168 -11.12 -10.81 -27.86
N GLU A 169 -10.79 -9.70 -27.21
CA GLU A 169 -9.45 -9.15 -27.23
C GLU A 169 -8.60 -9.83 -26.14
N ILE A 170 -7.35 -10.10 -26.49
CA ILE A 170 -6.34 -10.59 -25.56
C ILE A 170 -5.37 -9.45 -25.30
N TRP A 171 -5.25 -9.09 -24.03
CA TRP A 171 -4.31 -8.12 -23.53
C TRP A 171 -3.32 -8.80 -22.61
N ALA A 172 -2.09 -8.32 -22.56
CA ALA A 172 -1.08 -8.86 -21.65
C ALA A 172 -0.05 -7.82 -21.25
N VAL A 173 0.64 -8.11 -20.15
CA VAL A 173 1.88 -7.43 -19.75
C VAL A 173 2.90 -8.47 -19.31
N LEU A 174 4.16 -8.25 -19.68
CA LEU A 174 5.27 -9.10 -19.30
C LEU A 174 5.93 -8.59 -18.02
N ALA A 175 6.58 -9.48 -17.27
CA ALA A 175 7.28 -9.11 -16.03
C ALA A 175 8.35 -8.03 -16.25
N GLU A 176 9.02 -8.04 -17.42
CA GLU A 176 10.05 -7.05 -17.78
C GLU A 176 9.49 -5.68 -18.19
N GLU A 177 8.21 -5.62 -18.58
CA GLU A 177 7.50 -4.38 -18.95
C GLU A 177 6.80 -3.76 -17.74
N TRP A 178 6.59 -4.54 -16.69
CA TRP A 178 5.87 -4.10 -15.51
C TRP A 178 6.72 -3.14 -14.69
N PRO A 179 6.28 -1.89 -14.46
CA PRO A 179 7.05 -0.95 -13.67
C PRO A 179 7.19 -1.51 -12.26
N PRO A 180 8.41 -1.50 -11.68
CA PRO A 180 8.59 -1.90 -10.29
C PRO A 180 7.63 -1.11 -9.41
N THR A 181 7.04 -1.79 -8.42
CA THR A 181 6.07 -1.19 -7.52
C THR A 181 6.65 0.09 -6.92
N GLU A 182 5.97 1.23 -7.06
CA GLU A 182 6.26 2.46 -6.30
C GLU A 182 5.84 2.29 -4.82
N GLY A 183 6.19 1.16 -4.23
CA GLY A 183 6.33 0.99 -2.79
C GLY A 183 7.83 1.05 -2.45
N PRO A 184 8.21 1.20 -1.18
CA PRO A 184 9.61 1.17 -0.82
C PRO A 184 10.26 -0.08 -1.42
N THR A 185 11.34 0.08 -2.18
CA THR A 185 12.33 -1.00 -2.19
C THR A 185 12.69 -1.24 -0.71
N PRO A 186 12.75 -2.49 -0.23
CA PRO A 186 13.12 -2.79 1.16
C PRO A 186 14.35 -2.00 1.62
N ASP A 187 15.28 -1.77 0.69
CA ASP A 187 16.49 -0.98 0.87
C ASP A 187 16.23 0.50 1.19
N VAL A 188 15.29 1.18 0.50
CA VAL A 188 14.99 2.60 0.76
C VAL A 188 14.27 2.76 2.09
N LYS A 189 13.29 1.91 2.40
CA LYS A 189 12.63 1.98 3.72
C LYS A 189 13.66 1.76 4.84
N ALA A 190 14.54 0.77 4.68
CA ALA A 190 15.60 0.51 5.65
C ALA A 190 16.56 1.71 5.81
N GLU A 191 16.89 2.41 4.71
CA GLU A 191 17.69 3.64 4.77
C GLU A 191 16.97 4.76 5.53
N LEU A 192 15.67 4.95 5.31
CA LEU A 192 14.87 5.94 6.04
C LEU A 192 14.69 5.56 7.53
N ASP A 193 14.48 4.28 7.82
CA ASP A 193 14.43 3.74 9.18
C ASP A 193 15.76 4.01 9.91
N GLN A 194 16.89 3.80 9.23
CA GLN A 194 18.21 4.08 9.77
C GLN A 194 18.43 5.59 10.03
N LEU A 195 18.00 6.47 9.13
CA LEU A 195 18.06 7.92 9.34
C LEU A 195 17.27 8.35 10.59
N MET A 196 16.06 7.82 10.75
CA MET A 196 15.23 8.11 11.94
C MET A 196 15.85 7.55 13.21
N HIS A 197 16.35 6.32 13.18
CA HIS A 197 17.02 5.71 14.32
C HIS A 197 18.27 6.52 14.74
N THR A 198 19.08 6.94 13.78
CA THR A 198 20.26 7.78 14.02
C THR A 198 19.87 9.15 14.56
N PHE A 199 18.81 9.79 14.03
CA PHE A 199 18.33 11.07 14.54
C PHE A 199 17.86 10.96 16.00
N LEU A 200 17.00 10.00 16.32
CA LEU A 200 16.48 9.84 17.69
C LEU A 200 17.59 9.46 18.68
N GLY A 201 18.48 8.55 18.26
CA GLY A 201 19.62 8.12 19.06
C GLY A 201 20.66 9.23 19.32
N ALA A 202 20.65 10.32 18.53
CA ALA A 202 21.57 11.44 18.70
C ALA A 202 21.50 12.08 20.10
N PHE A 203 20.33 12.03 20.73
CA PHE A 203 20.07 12.66 22.02
C PHE A 203 20.20 11.69 23.19
N THR A 204 20.34 10.39 22.94
CA THR A 204 20.36 9.37 24.00
C THR A 204 21.62 9.46 24.86
N ASN A 205 21.46 9.51 26.18
CA ASN A 205 22.55 9.53 27.15
C ASN A 205 22.35 8.58 28.36
N THR A 206 21.56 7.51 28.15
CA THR A 206 21.31 6.47 29.17
C THR A 206 22.57 5.69 29.56
N GLY A 207 22.67 5.30 30.83
CA GLY A 207 23.73 4.42 31.34
C GLY A 207 25.13 5.03 31.24
N GLY A 208 25.24 6.37 31.27
CA GLY A 208 26.51 7.09 31.11
C GLY A 208 27.02 7.18 29.66
N GLY A 209 26.19 6.83 28.67
CA GLY A 209 26.47 7.05 27.26
C GLY A 209 26.61 8.55 26.95
N ARG A 210 27.50 8.89 26.00
CA ARG A 210 27.62 10.28 25.53
C ARG A 210 26.69 10.50 24.34
N PRO A 211 25.86 11.57 24.36
CA PRO A 211 25.02 11.92 23.21
C PRO A 211 25.90 12.31 22.02
N ASN A 212 25.40 12.06 20.80
CA ASN A 212 26.05 12.47 19.55
C ASN A 212 25.17 13.46 18.79
N VAL A 213 24.93 14.63 19.40
CA VAL A 213 24.03 15.64 18.84
C VAL A 213 24.54 16.21 17.50
N GLY A 214 25.86 16.14 17.26
CA GLY A 214 26.48 16.56 16.00
C GLY A 214 25.95 15.82 14.76
N ILE A 215 25.52 14.56 14.92
CA ILE A 215 25.02 13.72 13.83
C ILE A 215 23.76 14.29 13.16
N VAL A 216 23.03 15.18 13.84
CA VAL A 216 21.85 15.87 13.29
C VAL A 216 22.22 16.60 11.99
N ARG A 217 23.43 17.18 11.90
CA ARG A 217 23.92 17.86 10.69
C ARG A 217 24.25 16.91 9.54
N GLU A 218 24.49 15.64 9.85
CA GLU A 218 24.80 14.62 8.84
C GLU A 218 23.54 13.96 8.28
N VAL A 219 22.50 13.80 9.10
CA VAL A 219 21.23 13.18 8.69
C VAL A 219 20.27 14.17 8.02
N PHE A 220 20.40 15.48 8.27
CA PHE A 220 19.64 16.52 7.58
C PHE A 220 20.39 17.08 6.36
N ILE A 221 19.64 17.68 5.42
CA ILE A 221 20.21 18.65 4.48
C ILE A 221 20.61 19.94 5.21
N PRO A 222 21.59 20.73 4.72
CA PRO A 222 22.06 21.91 5.42
C PRO A 222 20.98 22.96 5.77
N GLN A 223 19.93 23.08 4.94
CA GLN A 223 18.79 23.99 5.15
C GLN A 223 17.60 23.32 5.84
N GLY A 224 17.84 22.21 6.52
CA GLY A 224 16.79 21.46 7.23
C GLY A 224 16.16 22.28 8.35
N MET A 225 14.83 22.14 8.50
CA MET A 225 14.06 22.84 9.52
C MET A 225 13.47 21.87 10.54
N ILE A 226 13.54 22.23 11.82
CA ILE A 226 13.01 21.45 12.93
C ILE A 226 12.02 22.31 13.73
N ILE A 227 10.78 21.86 13.84
CA ILE A 227 9.67 22.67 14.35
C ILE A 227 9.04 22.00 15.58
N SER A 228 9.08 22.69 16.72
CA SER A 228 8.37 22.29 17.93
C SER A 228 6.99 22.92 17.92
N ASN A 229 5.93 22.13 17.98
CA ASN A 229 4.56 22.64 18.16
C ASN A 229 4.04 22.48 19.60
N VAL A 230 4.95 22.24 20.55
CA VAL A 230 4.60 22.09 21.97
C VAL A 230 4.25 23.47 22.55
N GLY A 231 2.96 23.80 22.65
CA GLY A 231 2.47 25.03 23.27
C GLY A 231 1.49 25.84 22.41
N GLY A 232 1.44 27.16 22.64
CA GLY A 232 0.49 28.07 21.97
C GLY A 232 0.95 28.61 20.62
N GLU A 233 2.26 28.66 20.35
CA GLU A 233 2.84 29.03 19.05
C GLU A 233 4.00 28.11 18.66
N PRO A 234 4.16 27.78 17.36
CA PRO A 234 5.25 26.96 16.88
C PRO A 234 6.62 27.63 17.07
N VAL A 235 7.60 26.88 17.58
CA VAL A 235 9.00 27.30 17.63
C VAL A 235 9.76 26.65 16.48
N ILE A 236 10.34 27.49 15.62
CA ILE A 236 11.05 27.06 14.41
C ILE A 236 12.55 27.15 14.64
N HIS A 237 13.27 26.06 14.37
CA HIS A 237 14.72 25.98 14.45
C HIS A 237 15.33 25.62 13.09
N ASP A 238 16.45 26.27 12.76
CA ASP A 238 17.45 25.67 11.87
C ASP A 238 18.27 24.61 12.64
N LEU A 239 19.18 23.92 11.96
CA LEU A 239 19.96 22.85 12.59
C LEU A 239 20.85 23.35 13.74
N ASP A 240 21.46 24.53 13.63
CA ASP A 240 22.39 25.04 14.65
C ASP A 240 21.66 25.52 15.90
N SER A 241 20.58 26.29 15.72
CA SER A 241 19.71 26.73 16.81
C SER A 241 18.96 25.56 17.45
N PHE A 242 18.76 24.46 16.72
CA PHE A 242 18.25 23.23 17.30
C PHE A 242 19.30 22.52 18.14
N VAL A 243 20.50 22.25 17.60
CA VAL A 243 21.52 21.40 18.22
C VAL A 243 22.15 22.04 19.46
N ALA A 244 22.58 23.31 19.39
CA ALA A 244 23.42 23.91 20.44
C ALA A 244 22.78 23.89 21.84
N PRO A 245 21.47 24.19 22.02
CA PRO A 245 20.82 24.09 23.33
C PRO A 245 20.74 22.64 23.85
N ARG A 246 20.44 21.66 22.96
CA ARG A 246 20.33 20.23 23.36
C ARG A 246 21.69 19.67 23.77
N GLU A 247 22.74 20.02 23.02
CA GLU A 247 24.10 19.60 23.34
C GLU A 247 24.53 20.08 24.72
N LYS A 248 24.17 21.31 25.10
CA LYS A 248 24.45 21.83 26.44
C LYS A 248 23.74 21.02 27.53
N ILE A 249 22.41 20.91 27.47
CA ILE A 249 21.62 20.28 28.54
C ILE A 249 21.90 18.77 28.70
N LEU A 250 22.29 18.09 27.62
CA LEU A 250 22.61 16.67 27.64
C LEU A 250 24.02 16.38 28.19
N ASN A 251 24.89 17.39 28.28
CA ASN A 251 26.28 17.25 28.74
C ASN A 251 26.57 17.93 30.08
N ASP A 252 25.76 18.90 30.53
CA ASP A 252 25.98 19.65 31.78
C ASP A 252 25.28 19.04 33.01
N GLY A 253 24.61 17.91 32.84
CA GLY A 253 23.86 17.22 33.89
C GLY A 253 22.42 17.68 34.08
N THR A 254 21.95 18.65 33.27
CA THR A 254 20.55 19.11 33.29
C THR A 254 19.59 18.00 32.86
N LEU A 255 19.91 17.27 31.79
CA LEU A 255 19.11 16.18 31.25
C LEU A 255 19.95 14.90 31.18
N THR A 256 19.58 13.90 31.99
CA THR A 256 20.32 12.64 32.14
C THR A 256 19.37 11.44 31.94
N GLU A 257 19.93 10.26 31.66
CA GLU A 257 19.15 9.04 31.39
C GLU A 257 18.07 9.24 30.31
N PHE A 258 18.32 10.17 29.39
CA PHE A 258 17.38 10.55 28.35
C PHE A 258 17.45 9.58 27.18
N SER A 259 16.27 9.19 26.70
CA SER A 259 16.09 8.40 25.48
C SER A 259 14.75 8.76 24.85
N GLU A 260 14.70 8.71 23.52
CA GLU A 260 13.49 8.88 22.72
C GLU A 260 13.46 7.81 21.63
N TRP A 261 12.30 7.18 21.42
CA TRP A 261 12.14 6.08 20.46
C TRP A 261 10.75 6.06 19.82
N GLU A 262 10.67 5.50 18.61
CA GLU A 262 9.40 5.27 17.92
C GLU A 262 8.68 4.04 18.49
N VAL A 263 7.37 4.16 18.67
CA VAL A 263 6.49 3.04 19.03
C VAL A 263 5.61 2.59 17.86
N ALA A 264 5.39 3.47 16.88
CA ALA A 264 4.70 3.18 15.63
C ALA A 264 5.15 4.16 14.55
N GLU A 265 5.16 3.72 13.29
CA GLU A 265 5.50 4.56 12.15
C GLU A 265 4.68 4.19 10.91
N ARG A 266 4.47 5.17 10.03
CA ARG A 266 3.98 4.98 8.66
C ARG A 266 4.86 5.82 7.73
N THR A 267 5.52 5.17 6.78
CA THR A 267 6.36 5.83 5.77
C THR A 267 5.74 5.71 4.38
N GLU A 268 5.61 6.86 3.70
CA GLU A 268 5.13 6.98 2.32
C GLU A 268 6.27 7.53 1.45
N ILE A 269 6.57 6.89 0.32
CA ILE A 269 7.70 7.24 -0.56
C ILE A 269 7.18 7.50 -1.96
N PHE A 270 7.62 8.62 -2.55
CA PHE A 270 7.23 9.06 -3.89
C PHE A 270 8.50 9.42 -4.68
N GLY A 271 9.09 8.42 -5.35
CA GLY A 271 10.32 8.59 -6.13
C GLY A 271 11.49 9.08 -5.28
N SER A 272 11.80 10.38 -5.35
CA SER A 272 12.93 11.01 -4.65
C SER A 272 12.54 11.84 -3.41
N ILE A 273 11.28 11.73 -2.97
CA ILE A 273 10.81 12.31 -1.70
C ILE A 273 10.10 11.25 -0.87
N ALA A 274 10.06 11.43 0.45
CA ALA A 274 9.30 10.57 1.35
C ALA A 274 8.76 11.35 2.56
N HIS A 275 7.72 10.82 3.18
CA HIS A 275 7.14 11.35 4.41
C HIS A 275 6.92 10.23 5.42
N ARG A 276 7.29 10.46 6.67
CA ARG A 276 7.07 9.52 7.77
C ARG A 276 6.24 10.18 8.85
N PHE A 277 5.24 9.44 9.32
CA PHE A 277 4.41 9.77 10.46
C PHE A 277 4.78 8.82 11.60
N SER A 278 5.21 9.36 12.73
CA SER A 278 5.71 8.56 13.84
C SER A 278 4.96 8.88 15.12
N ARG A 279 4.63 7.86 15.89
CA ARG A 279 4.31 8.01 17.31
C ARG A 279 5.56 7.67 18.11
N TYR A 280 5.95 8.53 19.04
CA TYR A 280 7.15 8.32 19.86
C TYR A 280 6.83 8.31 21.34
N ARG A 281 7.76 7.76 22.11
CA ARG A 281 7.87 7.92 23.56
C ARG A 281 9.24 8.46 23.91
N LYS A 282 9.32 9.18 25.02
CA LYS A 282 10.56 9.67 25.62
C LYS A 282 10.54 9.46 27.12
N SER A 283 11.71 9.29 27.69
CA SER A 283 11.92 9.26 29.14
C SER A 283 13.26 9.88 29.48
N GLY A 284 13.39 10.38 30.70
CA GLY A 284 14.66 10.86 31.21
C GLY A 284 14.53 11.49 32.58
N CYS A 285 15.62 12.05 33.06
CA CYS A 285 15.72 12.76 34.32
C CYS A 285 16.13 14.21 34.05
N LEU A 286 15.20 15.13 34.27
CA LEU A 286 15.40 16.57 34.07
C LEU A 286 15.58 17.22 35.44
N ASN A 287 16.75 17.84 35.68
CA ASN A 287 17.10 18.46 36.96
C ASN A 287 16.91 17.54 38.18
N GLY A 288 17.16 16.24 38.02
CA GLY A 288 16.99 15.24 39.08
C GLY A 288 15.57 14.66 39.20
N GLU A 289 14.60 15.16 38.43
CA GLU A 289 13.23 14.63 38.42
C GLU A 289 12.98 13.74 37.20
N TRP A 290 12.52 12.52 37.45
CA TRP A 290 12.16 11.57 36.39
C TRP A 290 10.89 12.00 35.66
N PHE A 291 10.89 11.88 34.33
CA PHE A 291 9.73 12.12 33.49
C PHE A 291 9.60 11.09 32.37
N GLU A 292 8.37 10.92 31.89
CA GLU A 292 8.03 10.21 30.67
C GLU A 292 7.10 11.08 29.83
N GLY A 293 7.10 10.88 28.52
CA GLY A 293 6.19 11.55 27.60
C GLY A 293 5.98 10.78 26.31
N SER A 294 4.97 11.19 25.56
CA SER A 294 4.67 10.68 24.22
C SER A 294 4.28 11.82 23.30
N GLY A 295 4.23 11.55 22.01
CA GLY A 295 3.84 12.54 21.01
C GLY A 295 3.82 11.97 19.61
N HIS A 296 3.60 12.87 18.66
CA HIS A 296 3.62 12.58 17.23
C HIS A 296 4.70 13.39 16.53
N LYS A 297 5.33 12.78 15.52
CA LYS A 297 6.31 13.42 14.64
C LYS A 297 5.89 13.24 13.19
N THR A 298 6.18 14.25 12.39
CA THR A 298 6.14 14.15 10.93
C THR A 298 7.49 14.54 10.38
N THR A 299 8.09 13.68 9.57
CA THR A 299 9.42 13.87 8.98
C THR A 299 9.33 13.79 7.47
N GLN A 300 9.86 14.80 6.78
CA GLN A 300 10.03 14.78 5.33
C GLN A 300 11.46 14.42 4.96
N PHE A 301 11.62 13.51 4.01
CA PHE A 301 12.91 13.12 3.45
C PHE A 301 13.02 13.48 1.98
N VAL A 302 14.25 13.74 1.54
CA VAL A 302 14.60 13.99 0.15
C VAL A 302 15.82 13.17 -0.23
N ARG A 303 15.83 12.64 -1.45
CA ARG A 303 17.00 11.94 -2.00
C ARG A 303 17.99 12.96 -2.55
N THR A 304 19.23 12.91 -2.08
CA THR A 304 20.34 13.72 -2.58
C THR A 304 21.31 12.84 -3.38
N PRO A 305 22.27 13.43 -4.13
CA PRO A 305 23.35 12.64 -4.75
C PRO A 305 24.17 11.80 -3.76
N ALA A 306 24.19 12.16 -2.47
CA ALA A 306 24.89 11.47 -1.39
C ALA A 306 24.00 10.53 -0.57
N GLY A 307 22.79 10.22 -1.05
CA GLY A 307 21.80 9.39 -0.36
C GLY A 307 20.63 10.18 0.23
N TRP A 308 19.75 9.50 0.96
CA TRP A 308 18.59 10.13 1.59
C TRP A 308 18.99 11.02 2.76
N ARG A 309 18.24 12.11 2.94
CA ARG A 309 18.41 13.06 4.03
C ARG A 309 17.06 13.56 4.53
N MET A 310 16.99 13.92 5.80
CA MET A 310 15.86 14.65 6.40
C MET A 310 15.88 16.10 5.88
N SER A 311 14.71 16.62 5.53
CA SER A 311 14.51 17.98 5.03
C SER A 311 13.70 18.83 6.01
N SER A 312 12.72 18.22 6.67
CA SER A 312 11.99 18.85 7.76
C SER A 312 11.52 17.83 8.78
N LEU A 313 11.38 18.26 10.03
CA LEU A 313 10.76 17.50 11.10
C LEU A 313 9.91 18.43 11.95
N SER A 314 8.69 18.03 12.25
CA SER A 314 7.84 18.71 13.24
C SER A 314 7.30 17.72 14.25
N TRP A 315 7.13 18.17 15.50
CA TRP A 315 6.55 17.33 16.54
C TRP A 315 5.56 18.07 17.43
N ASP A 316 4.66 17.29 18.02
CA ASP A 316 3.71 17.71 19.04
C ASP A 316 3.69 16.68 20.18
N ASP A 317 3.76 17.16 21.42
CA ASP A 317 3.72 16.31 22.63
C ASP A 317 2.25 16.09 23.04
N GLU A 318 1.93 14.89 23.53
CA GLU A 318 0.61 14.55 24.11
C GLU A 318 0.44 15.04 25.55
#